data_AF-A0A1F9MTY6-F1
#
_entry.id   AF-A0A1F9MTY6-F1
#
_cell.length_a   1.000
_cell.length_b   1.000
_cell.length_c   1.000
_cell.angle_alpha   90.00
_cell.angle_beta   90.00
_cell.angle_gamma   90.00
#
_symmetry.space_group_name_H-M   'P 1'
#
loop_
_entity.id
_entity.type
_entity.pdbx_description
1 polymer ?
#
loop_
_entity_poly.entity_id
_entity_poly.type
_entity_poly.pdbx_seq_one_letter_code
_entity_poly.pdbx_strand_id
1 'polypeptide(L)'
;MTFGGKSYELDDNGFLDPSDQWDVGFAEGMAKDIGIRGDLTDDHWKMINYVRRKFLEDRTVPMQVFACMENNVRLHDLRALFPTGYHRGVCKIAGINYRFMYEHNYWLTYETAPPAKPRYQLDALGFLADFEEWDEDFAAMAMYELGSGQVLTDRHWQVIRYLRGYYAKNKNIPAVYETCQVNNLSLDALRELFPAGYRRMACLIAGLPFFV
;
A
#
# COMPACT_ATOMS: atom_id res chain seq x y z
N MET A 1 -29.16 -4.18 0.45
CA MET A 1 -29.05 -4.22 -1.03
C MET A 1 -29.71 -5.49 -1.55
N THR A 2 -30.32 -5.53 -2.74
CA THR A 2 -30.91 -6.76 -3.29
C THR A 2 -30.42 -7.00 -4.72
N PHE A 3 -29.85 -8.19 -4.97
CA PHE A 3 -29.40 -8.61 -6.29
C PHE A 3 -29.93 -10.01 -6.58
N GLY A 4 -30.48 -10.23 -7.79
CA GLY A 4 -30.98 -11.56 -8.19
C GLY A 4 -32.03 -12.17 -7.25
N GLY A 5 -32.77 -11.35 -6.49
CA GLY A 5 -33.75 -11.80 -5.51
C GLY A 5 -33.19 -12.17 -4.13
N LYS A 6 -31.88 -12.13 -3.93
CA LYS A 6 -31.23 -12.29 -2.62
C LYS A 6 -30.90 -10.91 -2.03
N SER A 7 -31.15 -10.75 -0.74
CA SER A 7 -30.78 -9.55 0.02
C SER A 7 -29.39 -9.71 0.65
N TYR A 8 -28.64 -8.61 0.64
CA TYR A 8 -27.30 -8.49 1.20
C TYR A 8 -27.24 -7.28 2.11
N GLU A 9 -26.62 -7.46 3.28
CA GLU A 9 -26.34 -6.39 4.21
C GLU A 9 -25.04 -5.67 3.83
N LEU A 10 -25.09 -4.34 3.80
CA LEU A 10 -23.93 -3.50 3.53
C LEU A 10 -23.68 -2.57 4.72
N ASP A 11 -22.43 -2.23 4.96
CA ASP A 11 -22.06 -1.20 5.94
C ASP A 11 -22.33 0.23 5.42
N ASP A 12 -22.04 1.23 6.26
CA ASP A 12 -22.23 2.66 5.94
C ASP A 12 -21.39 3.15 4.75
N ASN A 13 -20.35 2.40 4.36
CA ASN A 13 -19.51 2.67 3.19
C ASN A 13 -19.96 1.84 1.96
N GLY A 14 -21.04 1.08 2.10
CA GLY A 14 -21.61 0.22 1.09
C GLY A 14 -20.78 -1.04 0.80
N PHE A 15 -19.90 -1.49 1.70
CA PHE A 15 -19.20 -2.77 1.56
C PHE A 15 -20.01 -3.90 2.20
N LEU A 16 -19.79 -5.13 1.74
CA LEU A 16 -20.51 -6.29 2.23
C LEU A 16 -20.13 -6.61 3.68
N ASP A 17 -21.11 -6.64 4.58
CA ASP A 17 -20.91 -6.94 5.99
C ASP A 17 -22.14 -7.66 6.57
N PRO A 18 -22.00 -8.90 7.09
CA PRO A 18 -20.80 -9.73 7.13
C PRO A 18 -20.35 -10.27 5.76
N SER A 19 -19.03 -10.47 5.60
CA SER A 19 -18.37 -10.89 4.35
C SER A 19 -18.65 -12.34 3.91
N ASP A 20 -19.24 -13.15 4.79
CA ASP A 20 -19.62 -14.55 4.55
C ASP A 20 -20.91 -14.67 3.71
N GLN A 21 -21.70 -13.60 3.61
CA GLN A 21 -22.87 -13.52 2.72
C GLN A 21 -22.53 -13.60 1.23
N TRP A 22 -21.25 -13.37 0.89
CA TRP A 22 -20.78 -13.23 -0.47
C TRP A 22 -21.02 -14.49 -1.30
N ASP A 23 -21.51 -14.28 -2.51
CA ASP A 23 -21.63 -15.27 -3.55
C ASP A 23 -21.45 -14.61 -4.92
N VAL A 24 -21.54 -15.41 -5.98
CA VAL A 24 -21.47 -14.94 -7.36
C VAL A 24 -22.54 -13.89 -7.65
N GLY A 25 -23.76 -14.07 -7.12
CA GLY A 25 -24.87 -13.14 -7.31
C GLY A 25 -24.60 -11.75 -6.71
N PHE A 26 -23.92 -11.70 -5.57
CA PHE A 26 -23.45 -10.43 -5.00
C PHE A 26 -22.43 -9.77 -5.92
N ALA A 27 -21.41 -10.51 -6.37
CA ALA A 27 -20.34 -9.96 -7.17
C ALA A 27 -20.87 -9.37 -8.49
N GLU A 28 -21.75 -10.10 -9.19
CA GLU A 28 -22.38 -9.64 -10.42
C GLU A 28 -23.31 -8.43 -10.20
N GLY A 29 -24.11 -8.46 -9.13
CA GLY A 29 -25.01 -7.37 -8.79
C GLY A 29 -24.26 -6.09 -8.40
N MET A 30 -23.25 -6.23 -7.55
CA MET A 30 -22.40 -5.12 -7.10
C MET A 30 -21.59 -4.54 -8.26
N ALA A 31 -21.07 -5.37 -9.16
CA ALA A 31 -20.37 -4.91 -10.36
C ALA A 31 -21.22 -3.97 -11.22
N LYS A 32 -22.49 -4.33 -11.43
CA LYS A 32 -23.45 -3.50 -12.17
C LYS A 32 -23.76 -2.20 -11.43
N ASP A 33 -23.95 -2.26 -10.11
CA ASP A 33 -24.23 -1.11 -9.26
C ASP A 33 -23.10 -0.05 -9.31
N ILE A 34 -21.84 -0.50 -9.32
CA ILE A 34 -20.67 0.39 -9.34
C ILE A 34 -20.19 0.76 -10.75
N GLY A 35 -20.96 0.42 -11.79
CA GLY A 35 -20.75 0.94 -13.15
C GLY A 35 -19.93 0.05 -14.10
N ILE A 36 -19.70 -1.23 -13.78
CA ILE A 36 -19.22 -2.20 -14.77
C ILE A 36 -20.38 -2.55 -15.70
N ARG A 37 -20.21 -2.24 -17.00
CA ARG A 37 -21.23 -2.48 -18.02
C ARG A 37 -21.09 -3.90 -18.57
N GLY A 38 -22.19 -4.65 -18.56
CA GLY A 38 -22.22 -6.03 -19.04
C GLY A 38 -21.89 -7.03 -17.94
N ASP A 39 -21.53 -8.24 -18.35
CA ASP A 39 -21.16 -9.32 -17.43
C ASP A 39 -19.67 -9.26 -17.09
N LEU A 40 -19.32 -9.75 -15.90
CA LEU A 40 -17.94 -9.87 -15.45
C LEU A 40 -17.19 -10.87 -16.36
N THR A 41 -16.18 -10.37 -17.07
CA THR A 41 -15.30 -11.22 -17.89
C THR A 41 -14.36 -12.07 -17.03
N ASP A 42 -13.68 -13.04 -17.66
CA ASP A 42 -12.68 -13.89 -16.99
C ASP A 42 -11.59 -13.09 -16.26
N ASP A 43 -11.14 -11.97 -16.83
CA ASP A 43 -10.15 -11.09 -16.20
C ASP A 43 -10.68 -10.43 -14.94
N HIS A 44 -11.97 -10.07 -14.91
CA HIS A 44 -12.58 -9.56 -13.68
C HIS A 44 -12.63 -10.66 -12.62
N TRP A 45 -13.13 -11.83 -12.98
CA TRP A 45 -13.24 -12.96 -12.06
C TRP A 45 -11.90 -13.40 -11.49
N LYS A 46 -10.85 -13.42 -12.33
CA LYS A 46 -9.49 -13.75 -11.91
C LYS A 46 -9.03 -12.82 -10.79
N MET A 47 -9.18 -11.51 -10.98
CA MET A 47 -8.80 -10.49 -9.99
C MET A 47 -9.67 -10.56 -8.73
N ILE A 48 -11.00 -10.66 -8.88
CA ILE A 48 -11.96 -10.75 -7.76
C ILE A 48 -11.66 -11.98 -6.89
N ASN A 49 -11.51 -13.15 -7.50
CA ASN A 49 -11.24 -14.40 -6.79
C ASN A 49 -9.84 -14.40 -6.16
N TYR A 50 -8.85 -13.81 -6.84
CA TYR A 50 -7.52 -13.62 -6.27
C TYR A 50 -7.58 -12.82 -4.96
N VAL A 51 -8.22 -11.65 -5.00
CA VAL A 51 -8.36 -10.76 -3.83
C VAL A 51 -9.18 -11.40 -2.72
N ARG A 52 -10.28 -12.09 -3.07
CA ARG A 52 -11.11 -12.80 -2.10
C ARG A 52 -10.35 -13.95 -1.42
N ARG A 53 -9.57 -14.72 -2.16
CA ARG A 53 -8.75 -15.79 -1.60
C ARG A 53 -7.70 -15.24 -0.63
N LYS A 54 -7.00 -14.16 -0.99
CA LYS A 54 -6.04 -13.48 -0.09
C LYS A 54 -6.71 -13.01 1.21
N PHE A 55 -7.94 -12.51 1.12
CA PHE A 55 -8.72 -12.11 2.30
C PHE A 55 -9.08 -13.30 3.21
N LEU A 56 -9.52 -14.41 2.63
CA LEU A 56 -9.98 -15.58 3.40
C LEU A 56 -8.82 -16.41 3.96
N GLU A 57 -7.78 -16.67 3.17
CA GLU A 57 -6.68 -17.58 3.51
C GLU A 57 -5.53 -16.82 4.19
N ASP A 58 -5.01 -15.79 3.54
CA ASP A 58 -3.81 -15.06 3.99
C ASP A 58 -4.14 -13.96 5.00
N ARG A 59 -5.44 -13.70 5.23
CA ARG A 59 -5.95 -12.60 6.09
C ARG A 59 -5.29 -11.27 5.72
N THR A 60 -5.22 -11.00 4.41
CA THR A 60 -4.65 -9.75 3.86
C THR A 60 -5.42 -9.24 2.65
N VAL A 61 -5.26 -7.96 2.32
CA VAL A 61 -5.62 -7.44 1.00
C VAL A 61 -4.32 -7.05 0.29
N PRO A 62 -4.02 -7.62 -0.88
CA PRO A 62 -2.79 -7.28 -1.58
C PRO A 62 -2.85 -5.84 -2.07
N MET A 63 -1.71 -5.15 -2.11
CA MET A 63 -1.66 -3.84 -2.75
C MET A 63 -2.01 -3.94 -4.24
N GLN A 64 -2.63 -2.88 -4.78
CA GLN A 64 -3.05 -2.81 -6.18
C GLN A 64 -1.93 -3.22 -7.15
N VAL A 65 -0.69 -2.76 -6.94
CA VAL A 65 0.44 -3.07 -7.82
C VAL A 65 0.75 -4.56 -7.84
N PHE A 66 0.76 -5.23 -6.69
CA PHE A 66 0.98 -6.68 -6.60
C PHE A 66 -0.21 -7.48 -7.13
N ALA A 67 -1.44 -7.03 -6.83
CA ALA A 67 -2.64 -7.65 -7.39
C ALA A 67 -2.64 -7.58 -8.92
N CYS A 68 -2.29 -6.43 -9.50
CA CYS A 68 -2.09 -6.24 -10.93
C CYS A 68 -1.01 -7.20 -11.48
N MET A 69 0.17 -7.23 -10.85
CA MET A 69 1.28 -8.08 -11.26
C MET A 69 0.92 -9.58 -11.26
N GLU A 70 0.36 -10.10 -10.16
CA GLU A 70 0.01 -11.52 -10.03
C GLU A 70 -1.15 -11.94 -10.96
N ASN A 71 -2.01 -11.00 -11.33
CA ASN A 71 -3.09 -11.27 -12.27
C ASN A 71 -2.72 -10.99 -13.73
N ASN A 72 -1.50 -10.55 -14.02
CA ASN A 72 -1.04 -10.12 -15.35
C ASN A 72 -1.90 -8.97 -15.93
N VAL A 73 -2.32 -8.04 -15.08
CA VAL A 73 -3.06 -6.82 -15.44
C VAL A 73 -2.11 -5.65 -15.31
N ARG A 74 -1.97 -4.82 -16.36
CA ARG A 74 -1.17 -3.59 -16.25
C ARG A 74 -1.89 -2.60 -15.36
N LEU A 75 -1.14 -1.86 -14.53
CA LEU A 75 -1.71 -0.91 -13.57
C LEU A 75 -2.64 0.13 -14.22
N HIS A 76 -2.25 0.65 -15.39
CA HIS A 76 -3.06 1.56 -16.20
C HIS A 76 -4.38 0.94 -16.67
N ASP A 77 -4.38 -0.35 -16.97
CA ASP A 77 -5.54 -1.05 -17.55
C ASP A 77 -6.56 -1.46 -16.48
N LEU A 78 -6.20 -1.41 -15.19
CA LEU A 78 -7.11 -1.80 -14.11
C LEU A 78 -8.42 -1.01 -14.15
N ARG A 79 -8.37 0.29 -14.48
CA ARG A 79 -9.57 1.13 -14.58
C ARG A 79 -10.47 0.79 -15.76
N ALA A 80 -9.94 0.11 -16.78
CA ALA A 80 -10.76 -0.38 -17.89
C ALA A 80 -11.61 -1.58 -17.45
N LEU A 81 -11.09 -2.42 -16.54
CA LEU A 81 -11.82 -3.53 -15.93
C LEU A 81 -12.73 -3.04 -14.79
N PHE A 82 -12.18 -2.22 -13.90
CA PHE A 82 -12.85 -1.74 -12.69
C PHE A 82 -12.88 -0.20 -12.71
N PRO A 83 -13.93 0.44 -13.27
CA PRO A 83 -14.00 1.90 -13.42
C PRO A 83 -13.85 2.67 -12.11
N THR A 84 -14.30 2.08 -11.01
CA THR A 84 -14.19 2.59 -9.64
C THR A 84 -12.88 2.19 -8.94
N GLY A 85 -11.92 1.64 -9.68
CA GLY A 85 -10.59 1.32 -9.20
C GLY A 85 -10.50 0.06 -8.35
N TYR A 86 -9.38 -0.10 -7.64
CA TYR A 86 -9.07 -1.33 -6.91
C TYR A 86 -9.93 -1.52 -5.66
N HIS A 87 -10.14 -0.48 -4.86
CA HIS A 87 -10.83 -0.63 -3.58
C HIS A 87 -12.36 -0.67 -3.76
N ARG A 88 -12.93 0.37 -4.37
CA ARG A 88 -14.38 0.44 -4.61
C ARG A 88 -14.85 -0.45 -5.73
N GLY A 89 -13.95 -0.86 -6.63
CA GLY A 89 -14.21 -1.88 -7.64
C GLY A 89 -13.89 -3.25 -7.11
N VAL A 90 -12.64 -3.67 -7.23
CA VAL A 90 -12.20 -5.05 -6.95
C VAL A 90 -12.54 -5.50 -5.54
N CYS A 91 -12.10 -4.78 -4.51
CA CYS A 91 -12.23 -5.23 -3.11
C CYS A 91 -13.71 -5.26 -2.67
N LYS A 92 -14.49 -4.27 -3.09
CA LYS A 92 -15.94 -4.20 -2.85
C LYS A 92 -16.67 -5.38 -3.51
N ILE A 93 -16.40 -5.65 -4.79
CA ILE A 93 -16.99 -6.79 -5.52
C ILE A 93 -16.53 -8.13 -4.91
N ALA A 94 -15.28 -8.22 -4.45
CA ALA A 94 -14.72 -9.41 -3.79
C ALA A 94 -15.33 -9.68 -2.39
N GLY A 95 -16.17 -8.78 -1.88
CA GLY A 95 -16.87 -8.94 -0.60
C GLY A 95 -15.95 -8.79 0.60
N ILE A 96 -14.89 -7.98 0.48
CA ILE A 96 -14.08 -7.61 1.63
C ILE A 96 -14.84 -6.54 2.42
N ASN A 97 -15.06 -6.76 3.72
CA ASN A 97 -15.74 -5.78 4.56
C ASN A 97 -14.84 -4.55 4.78
N TYR A 98 -15.46 -3.36 4.92
CA TYR A 98 -14.71 -2.11 5.01
C TYR A 98 -13.82 -2.06 6.24
N ARG A 99 -14.31 -2.57 7.37
CA ARG A 99 -13.58 -2.60 8.65
C ARG A 99 -12.25 -3.34 8.53
N PHE A 100 -12.25 -4.52 7.93
CA PHE A 100 -11.04 -5.30 7.70
C PHE A 100 -10.05 -4.53 6.84
N MET A 101 -10.53 -3.94 5.74
CA MET A 101 -9.66 -3.13 4.90
C MET A 101 -9.09 -1.94 5.67
N TYR A 102 -9.89 -1.26 6.51
CA TYR A 102 -9.45 -0.10 7.29
C TYR A 102 -8.39 -0.48 8.33
N GLU A 103 -8.58 -1.61 9.01
CA GLU A 103 -7.64 -2.10 10.03
C GLU A 103 -6.34 -2.65 9.42
N HIS A 104 -6.35 -3.12 8.17
CA HIS A 104 -5.23 -3.86 7.55
C HIS A 104 -4.62 -3.16 6.32
N ASN A 105 -5.22 -2.09 5.80
CA ASN A 105 -4.67 -1.28 4.70
C ASN A 105 -4.64 0.20 5.09
N TYR A 106 -3.44 0.73 5.31
CA TYR A 106 -3.19 2.15 5.59
C TYR A 106 -3.56 3.12 4.43
N TRP A 107 -3.94 2.61 3.25
CA TRP A 107 -4.12 3.38 2.02
C TRP A 107 -5.58 3.67 1.60
N LEU A 108 -6.60 3.36 2.43
CA LEU A 108 -8.02 3.71 2.18
C LEU A 108 -8.34 5.21 2.19
N THR A 109 -7.33 6.05 2.41
CA THR A 109 -7.47 7.48 2.64
C THR A 109 -7.82 8.29 1.39
N TYR A 110 -7.71 7.73 0.19
CA TYR A 110 -7.83 8.53 -1.04
C TYR A 110 -9.25 8.70 -1.60
N GLU A 111 -10.24 7.85 -1.24
CA GLU A 111 -11.52 7.91 -1.96
C GLU A 111 -12.78 8.32 -1.14
N THR A 112 -12.98 7.99 0.16
CA THR A 112 -14.21 8.47 0.88
C THR A 112 -14.18 8.80 2.36
N ALA A 113 -13.13 8.52 3.14
CA ALA A 113 -13.15 8.92 4.55
C ALA A 113 -12.99 10.45 4.66
N PRO A 114 -13.70 11.18 5.56
CA PRO A 114 -13.19 12.48 6.00
C PRO A 114 -11.75 12.24 6.45
N PRO A 115 -10.77 13.03 5.99
CA PRO A 115 -9.38 12.67 6.16
C PRO A 115 -9.11 12.56 7.66
N ALA A 116 -8.98 11.32 8.16
CA ALA A 116 -7.99 11.07 9.18
C ALA A 116 -6.72 11.61 8.54
N LYS A 117 -6.26 12.77 9.04
CA LYS A 117 -5.07 13.44 8.54
C LYS A 117 -4.04 12.32 8.35
N PRO A 118 -3.60 12.02 7.11
CA PRO A 118 -2.68 10.92 6.89
C PRO A 118 -1.54 11.14 7.87
N ARG A 119 -1.23 10.12 8.67
CA ARG A 119 -0.28 10.25 9.80
C ARG A 119 1.03 10.89 9.34
N TYR A 120 1.36 10.69 8.06
CA TYR A 120 2.46 11.29 7.35
C TYR A 120 1.97 11.87 6.03
N GLN A 121 2.39 13.09 5.70
CA GLN A 121 2.20 13.64 4.36
C GLN A 121 3.36 13.21 3.48
N LEU A 122 3.08 12.52 2.38
CA LEU A 122 4.11 11.98 1.48
C LEU A 122 4.02 12.60 0.08
N ASP A 123 5.15 12.70 -0.61
CA ASP A 123 5.21 13.07 -2.02
C ASP A 123 4.86 11.89 -2.95
N ALA A 124 4.84 12.12 -4.27
CA ALA A 124 4.53 11.11 -5.27
C ALA A 124 5.54 9.94 -5.33
N LEU A 125 6.71 10.09 -4.68
CA LEU A 125 7.78 9.09 -4.60
C LEU A 125 7.81 8.38 -3.24
N GLY A 126 6.94 8.77 -2.30
CA GLY A 126 6.82 8.18 -0.97
C GLY A 126 7.71 8.81 0.10
N PHE A 127 8.33 9.97 -0.16
CA PHE A 127 9.13 10.70 0.83
C PHE A 127 8.25 11.60 1.70
N LEU A 128 8.67 11.80 2.95
CA LEU A 128 8.02 12.75 3.85
C LEU A 128 8.09 14.18 3.29
N ALA A 129 6.93 14.83 3.24
CA ALA A 129 6.79 16.23 2.86
C ALA A 129 7.36 17.17 3.92
N ASP A 130 7.28 16.79 5.20
CA ASP A 130 7.90 17.48 6.32
C ASP A 130 8.86 16.54 7.06
N PHE A 131 10.13 16.95 7.14
CA PHE A 131 11.20 16.23 7.85
C PHE A 131 10.92 16.06 9.35
N GLU A 132 10.18 17.00 9.94
CA GLU A 132 9.84 17.01 11.37
C GLU A 132 8.65 16.08 11.71
N GLU A 133 7.88 15.63 10.71
CA GLU A 133 6.80 14.63 10.90
C GLU A 133 7.34 13.19 11.03
N TRP A 134 8.65 12.97 10.91
CA TRP A 134 9.26 11.65 11.01
C TRP A 134 9.26 11.09 12.43
N ASP A 135 8.90 9.82 12.57
CA ASP A 135 9.07 9.02 13.78
C ASP A 135 9.56 7.59 13.44
N GLU A 136 9.80 6.78 14.48
CA GLU A 136 10.28 5.39 14.28
C GLU A 136 9.23 4.49 13.62
N ASP A 137 7.93 4.79 13.78
CA ASP A 137 6.83 4.07 13.14
C ASP A 137 6.84 4.28 11.62
N PHE A 138 7.12 5.49 11.15
CA PHE A 138 7.31 5.77 9.73
C PHE A 138 8.48 4.95 9.16
N ALA A 139 9.61 4.90 9.88
CA ALA A 139 10.78 4.14 9.45
C ALA A 139 10.47 2.64 9.36
N ALA A 140 9.75 2.09 10.34
CA ALA A 140 9.33 0.69 10.34
C ALA A 140 8.38 0.37 9.17
N MET A 141 7.41 1.24 8.91
CA MET A 141 6.48 1.11 7.77
C MET A 141 7.23 1.19 6.43
N ALA A 142 8.11 2.17 6.25
CA ALA A 142 8.91 2.32 5.04
C ALA A 142 9.85 1.12 4.81
N MET A 143 10.42 0.54 5.87
CA MET A 143 11.25 -0.67 5.79
C MET A 143 10.43 -1.90 5.40
N TYR A 144 9.24 -2.07 5.99
CA TYR A 144 8.36 -3.19 5.64
C TYR A 144 7.98 -3.16 4.16
N GLU A 145 7.64 -1.98 3.63
CA GLU A 145 7.26 -1.77 2.23
C GLU A 145 8.43 -1.96 1.25
N LEU A 146 9.58 -1.31 1.50
CA LEU A 146 10.71 -1.31 0.56
C LEU A 146 11.69 -2.48 0.74
N GLY A 147 11.72 -3.05 1.95
CA GLY A 147 12.62 -4.13 2.33
C GLY A 147 12.04 -5.53 2.13
N SER A 148 10.88 -5.66 1.49
CA SER A 148 10.17 -6.93 1.31
C SER A 148 9.83 -7.61 2.64
N GLY A 149 9.29 -6.85 3.59
CA GLY A 149 8.89 -7.35 4.91
C GLY A 149 10.02 -7.51 5.93
N GLN A 150 11.21 -6.96 5.64
CA GLN A 150 12.33 -6.93 6.60
C GLN A 150 12.06 -5.99 7.77
N VAL A 151 12.65 -6.31 8.93
CA VAL A 151 12.60 -5.49 10.14
C VAL A 151 13.88 -4.66 10.25
N LEU A 152 13.78 -3.43 10.76
CA LEU A 152 14.93 -2.58 11.02
C LEU A 152 15.83 -3.21 12.10
N THR A 153 17.07 -3.53 11.72
CA THR A 153 18.11 -3.95 12.65
C THR A 153 18.89 -2.74 13.20
N ASP A 154 19.70 -2.96 14.25
CA ASP A 154 20.56 -1.91 14.82
C ASP A 154 21.48 -1.25 13.78
N ARG A 155 21.91 -2.01 12.76
CA ARG A 155 22.72 -1.48 11.66
C ARG A 155 21.94 -0.51 10.76
N HIS A 156 20.64 -0.77 10.55
CA HIS A 156 19.79 0.19 9.84
C HIS A 156 19.63 1.47 10.65
N TRP A 157 19.34 1.34 11.96
CA TRP A 157 19.18 2.48 12.86
C TRP A 157 20.43 3.35 12.95
N GLN A 158 21.62 2.75 12.94
CA GLN A 158 22.88 3.47 12.91
C GLN A 158 22.96 4.42 11.70
N VAL A 159 22.67 3.90 10.50
CA VAL A 159 22.68 4.68 9.26
C VAL A 159 21.55 5.73 9.26
N ILE A 160 20.33 5.35 9.64
CA ILE A 160 19.17 6.25 9.68
C ILE A 160 19.43 7.46 10.59
N ARG A 161 19.91 7.21 11.82
CA ARG A 161 20.19 8.28 12.80
C ARG A 161 21.30 9.19 12.32
N TYR A 162 22.34 8.64 11.68
CA TYR A 162 23.39 9.44 11.05
C TYR A 162 22.83 10.35 9.94
N LEU A 163 22.03 9.81 9.02
CA LEU A 163 21.43 10.58 7.92
C LEU A 163 20.55 11.72 8.45
N ARG A 164 19.71 11.44 9.45
CA ARG A 164 18.86 12.45 10.09
C ARG A 164 19.68 13.54 10.78
N GLY A 165 20.69 13.17 11.55
CA GLY A 165 21.57 14.13 12.22
C GLY A 165 22.36 14.99 11.23
N TYR A 166 22.86 14.38 10.15
CA TYR A 166 23.56 15.10 9.09
C TYR A 166 22.64 16.10 8.38
N TYR A 167 21.42 15.67 8.01
CA TYR A 167 20.45 16.53 7.37
C TYR A 167 20.02 17.68 8.26
N ALA A 168 19.73 17.42 9.55
CA ALA A 168 19.33 18.45 10.51
C ALA A 168 20.38 19.58 10.60
N LYS A 169 21.67 19.22 10.56
CA LYS A 169 22.79 20.17 10.65
C LYS A 169 23.10 20.89 9.34
N ASN A 170 23.11 20.17 8.23
CA ASN A 170 23.66 20.67 6.96
C ASN A 170 22.59 21.03 5.92
N LYS A 171 21.33 20.63 6.14
CA LYS A 171 20.22 20.72 5.18
C LYS A 171 20.56 20.13 3.80
N ASN A 172 21.41 19.12 3.81
CA ASN A 172 21.88 18.38 2.63
C ASN A 172 22.04 16.89 2.98
N ILE A 173 22.12 16.03 1.95
CA ILE A 173 22.34 14.59 2.10
C ILE A 173 23.84 14.30 1.99
N PRO A 174 24.44 13.51 2.90
CA PRO A 174 25.84 13.12 2.79
C PRO A 174 26.08 12.24 1.56
N ALA A 175 27.32 12.18 1.09
CA ALA A 175 27.66 11.24 0.02
C ALA A 175 27.53 9.79 0.52
N VAL A 176 27.24 8.85 -0.39
CA VAL A 176 27.14 7.42 -0.03
C VAL A 176 28.44 6.90 0.59
N TYR A 177 29.59 7.30 0.04
CA TYR A 177 30.91 6.89 0.54
C TYR A 177 31.24 7.50 1.91
N GLU A 178 30.83 8.74 2.16
CA GLU A 178 30.96 9.39 3.47
C GLU A 178 30.09 8.67 4.51
N THR A 179 28.85 8.34 4.14
CA THR A 179 27.94 7.57 5.00
C THR A 179 28.54 6.22 5.35
N CYS A 180 29.09 5.51 4.36
CA CYS A 180 29.80 4.24 4.58
C CYS A 180 30.97 4.41 5.55
N GLN A 181 31.82 5.42 5.33
CA GLN A 181 33.00 5.67 6.17
C GLN A 181 32.63 5.96 7.63
N VAL A 182 31.66 6.86 7.86
CA VAL A 182 31.24 7.23 9.23
C VAL A 182 30.57 6.07 9.96
N ASN A 183 29.82 5.23 9.24
CA ASN A 183 29.12 4.09 9.83
C ASN A 183 29.98 2.81 9.90
N ASN A 184 31.23 2.87 9.43
CA ASN A 184 32.14 1.73 9.30
C ASN A 184 31.49 0.57 8.50
N LEU A 185 30.94 0.91 7.34
CA LEU A 185 30.29 -0.02 6.41
C LEU A 185 31.05 -0.07 5.09
N SER A 186 31.11 -1.25 4.47
CA SER A 186 31.44 -1.36 3.04
C SER A 186 30.23 -0.94 2.19
N LEU A 187 30.46 -0.62 0.92
CA LEU A 187 29.38 -0.32 0.00
C LEU A 187 28.42 -1.50 -0.19
N ASP A 188 28.94 -2.72 -0.18
CA ASP A 188 28.12 -3.94 -0.31
C ASP A 188 27.30 -4.20 0.94
N ALA A 189 27.86 -4.01 2.14
CA ALA A 189 27.09 -4.08 3.39
C ALA A 189 25.96 -3.04 3.42
N LEU A 190 26.21 -1.83 2.90
CA LEU A 190 25.15 -0.82 2.78
C LEU A 190 24.05 -1.26 1.81
N ARG A 191 24.39 -1.90 0.69
CA ARG A 191 23.41 -2.44 -0.28
C ARG A 191 22.61 -3.60 0.28
N GLU A 192 23.21 -4.43 1.12
CA GLU A 192 22.52 -5.51 1.81
C GLU A 192 21.48 -4.97 2.80
N LEU A 193 21.84 -3.93 3.56
CA LEU A 193 20.90 -3.24 4.46
C LEU A 193 19.80 -2.50 3.68
N PHE A 194 20.14 -1.89 2.54
CA PHE A 194 19.23 -1.08 1.75
C PHE A 194 19.19 -1.56 0.30
N PRO A 195 18.53 -2.69 0.00
CA PRO A 195 18.55 -3.32 -1.33
C PRO A 195 17.91 -2.45 -2.42
N ALA A 196 16.95 -1.61 -2.09
CA ALA A 196 16.39 -0.62 -3.01
C ALA A 196 17.30 0.62 -3.21
N GLY A 197 18.45 0.67 -2.53
CA GLY A 197 19.53 1.63 -2.73
C GLY A 197 19.54 2.80 -1.74
N TYR A 198 20.69 3.47 -1.65
CA TYR A 198 20.93 4.55 -0.68
C TYR A 198 19.94 5.71 -0.80
N ARG A 199 19.75 6.27 -2.00
CA ARG A 199 18.84 7.41 -2.21
C ARG A 199 17.37 7.03 -2.04
N ARG A 200 16.96 5.91 -2.62
CA ARG A 200 15.54 5.51 -2.64
C ARG A 200 15.08 4.91 -1.32
N MET A 201 15.96 4.19 -0.60
CA MET A 201 15.59 3.44 0.58
C MET A 201 16.16 4.05 1.84
N ALA A 202 17.49 4.19 1.95
CA ALA A 202 18.09 4.70 3.19
C ALA A 202 17.64 6.13 3.51
N CYS A 203 17.63 7.03 2.51
CA CYS A 203 17.18 8.40 2.69
C CYS A 203 15.66 8.49 2.93
N LEU A 204 14.86 7.67 2.26
CA LEU A 204 13.41 7.63 2.44
C LEU A 204 13.05 7.16 3.84
N ILE A 205 13.59 6.02 4.29
CA ILE A 205 13.34 5.47 5.63
C ILE A 205 13.76 6.47 6.72
N ALA A 206 14.85 7.22 6.48
CA ALA A 206 15.30 8.27 7.38
C ALA A 206 14.46 9.57 7.32
N GLY A 207 13.49 9.66 6.41
CA GLY A 207 12.57 10.80 6.29
C GLY A 207 13.19 12.03 5.66
N LEU A 208 14.29 11.89 4.90
CA LEU A 208 14.94 13.01 4.23
C LEU A 208 14.13 13.38 2.98
N PRO A 209 13.95 14.67 2.64
CA PRO A 209 13.23 15.04 1.43
C PRO A 209 13.96 14.57 0.16
N PHE A 210 13.20 14.33 -0.91
CA PHE A 210 13.79 13.98 -2.19
C PHE A 210 14.43 15.21 -2.84
N PHE A 211 15.75 15.13 -3.07
CA PHE A 211 16.47 16.16 -3.82
C PHE A 211 16.57 15.75 -5.29
N VAL A 212 15.90 16.54 -6.14
CA VAL A 212 16.06 16.52 -7.61
C VAL A 212 17.42 17.10 -7.98
#